data_AF-A0AA42SFY3-F1
#
_entry.id   AF-A0AA42SFY3-F1
#
_cell.length_a   1.000
_cell.length_b   1.000
_cell.length_c   1.000
_cell.angle_alpha   90.00
_cell.angle_beta   90.00
_cell.angle_gamma   90.00
#
_symmetry.space_group_name_H-M   'P 1'
#
loop_
_entity.id
_entity.type
_entity.pdbx_description
1 polymer ?
#
loop_
_entity_poly.entity_id
_entity_poly.type
_entity_poly.pdbx_seq_one_letter_code
_entity_poly.pdbx_strand_id
1 'polypeptide(L)' 'MNNQICETYSSLSQLEETKNFFQNTNKHVTMTIHSSKGLEFDNVILKKDDLYHNGVLQKNNFYVSMTRARSRVLVIL' A
#
# COMPACT_ATOMS: atom_id res chain seq x y z
N MET A 1 13.15 4.49 -11.58
CA MET A 1 11.86 4.38 -10.87
C MET A 1 11.74 3.10 -10.05
N ASN A 2 12.22 1.94 -10.54
CA ASN A 2 12.17 0.66 -9.78
C ASN A 2 13.05 0.61 -8.52
N ASN A 3 14.18 1.31 -8.49
CA ASN A 3 15.10 1.26 -7.34
C ASN A 3 14.49 1.81 -6.05
N GLN A 4 13.81 2.95 -6.15
CA GLN A 4 13.32 3.68 -4.97
C GLN A 4 12.18 2.95 -4.25
N ILE A 5 11.32 2.24 -5.00
CA ILE A 5 10.24 1.40 -4.42
C ILE A 5 10.85 0.19 -3.71
N CYS A 6 11.84 -0.48 -4.32
CA CYS A 6 12.53 -1.61 -3.70
C CYS A 6 13.34 -1.19 -2.46
N GLU A 7 13.99 -0.01 -2.50
CA GLU A 7 14.72 0.56 -1.37
C GLU A 7 13.76 0.91 -0.22
N THR A 8 12.62 1.52 -0.53
CA THR A 8 11.57 1.84 0.47
C THR A 8 10.95 0.57 1.05
N TYR A 9 10.70 -0.45 0.23
CA TYR A 9 10.24 -1.75 0.70
C TYR A 9 11.26 -2.40 1.64
N SER A 10 12.54 -2.38 1.25
CA SER A 10 13.62 -2.96 2.03
C SER A 10 13.78 -2.24 3.37
N SER A 11 13.74 -0.91 3.39
CA SER A 11 13.81 -0.15 4.64
C SER A 11 12.62 -0.39 5.56
N LEU A 12 11.39 -0.39 5.02
CA LEU A 12 10.17 -0.69 5.77
C LEU A 12 10.15 -2.13 6.30
N SER A 13 10.75 -3.09 5.59
CA SER A 13 10.84 -4.47 6.09
C SER A 13 11.73 -4.63 7.33
N GLN A 14 12.64 -3.67 7.56
CA GLN A 14 13.59 -3.69 8.67
C GLN A 14 13.12 -2.92 9.91
N LEU A 15 12.16 -2.00 9.76
CA LEU A 15 11.57 -1.24 10.86
C LEU A 15 10.69 -2.15 11.73
N GLU A 16 10.81 -2.02 13.06
CA GLU A 16 10.12 -2.87 14.02
C GLU A 16 8.59 -2.64 14.00
N GLU A 17 8.19 -1.40 13.73
CA GLU A 17 6.80 -0.96 13.63
C GLU A 17 6.08 -1.58 12.43
N THR A 18 6.81 -1.81 11.33
CA THR A 18 6.27 -2.38 10.10
C THR A 18 6.72 -3.82 9.85
N LYS A 19 7.56 -4.39 10.71
CA LYS A 19 8.05 -5.77 10.61
C LYS A 19 6.91 -6.78 10.45
N ASN A 20 5.83 -6.61 11.21
CA ASN A 20 4.64 -7.45 11.16
C ASN A 20 3.88 -7.39 9.81
N PHE A 21 4.06 -6.33 9.01
CA PHE A 21 3.52 -6.26 7.64
C PHE A 21 4.30 -7.17 6.68
N PHE A 22 5.60 -7.31 6.87
CA PHE A 22 6.52 -7.94 5.92
C PHE A 22 7.02 -9.32 6.36
N GLN A 23 6.81 -9.70 7.62
CA GLN A 23 7.20 -11.02 8.16
C GLN A 23 6.25 -12.15 7.78
N ASN A 24 5.11 -11.83 7.18
CA ASN A 24 4.20 -12.86 6.67
C ASN A 24 4.77 -13.40 5.35
N THR A 25 5.11 -14.68 5.28
CA THR A 25 5.71 -15.33 4.10
C THR A 25 4.74 -15.44 2.90
N ASN A 26 3.54 -14.88 3.03
CA ASN A 26 2.52 -14.83 2.00
C ASN A 26 3.00 -13.99 0.81
N LYS A 27 2.58 -14.35 -0.40
CA LYS A 27 2.92 -13.60 -1.62
C LYS A 27 2.41 -12.17 -1.54
N HIS A 28 3.32 -11.21 -1.65
CA HIS A 28 2.98 -9.82 -1.89
C HIS A 28 2.51 -9.67 -3.34
N VAL A 29 1.38 -8.96 -3.55
CA VAL A 29 0.84 -8.67 -4.87
C VAL A 29 0.74 -7.17 -5.04
N THR A 30 1.38 -6.64 -6.10
CA THR A 30 1.26 -5.25 -6.50
C THR A 30 0.16 -5.11 -7.54
N MET A 31 -0.76 -4.17 -7.35
CA MET A 31 -1.87 -3.93 -8.27
C MET A 31 -2.35 -2.47 -8.19
N THR A 32 -3.15 -2.04 -9.17
CA THR A 32 -3.76 -0.70 -9.13
C THR A 32 -4.89 -0.63 -8.10
N ILE A 33 -5.20 0.57 -7.61
CA ILE A 33 -6.37 0.81 -6.73
C ILE A 33 -7.67 0.40 -7.42
N HIS A 34 -7.78 0.61 -8.74
CA HIS A 34 -8.95 0.21 -9.50
C HIS A 34 -9.13 -1.33 -9.52
N SER A 35 -8.05 -2.06 -9.83
CA SER A 35 -8.09 -3.53 -9.90
C SER A 35 -8.27 -4.21 -8.53
N SER A 36 -7.98 -3.53 -7.43
CA SER A 36 -8.21 -4.08 -6.09
C SER A 36 -9.67 -4.01 -5.66
N LYS A 37 -10.55 -3.34 -6.42
CA LYS A 37 -11.97 -3.22 -6.09
C LYS A 37 -12.64 -4.60 -5.96
N GLY A 38 -13.22 -4.86 -4.80
CA GLY A 38 -13.87 -6.14 -4.49
C GLY A 38 -12.94 -7.21 -3.90
N LEU A 39 -11.65 -6.91 -3.76
CA LEU A 39 -10.70 -7.74 -3.03
C LEU A 39 -10.55 -7.25 -1.59
N GLU A 40 -10.10 -8.13 -0.70
CA GLU A 40 -9.73 -7.81 0.68
C GLU A 40 -8.36 -8.41 0.97
N PHE A 41 -7.55 -7.68 1.73
CA PHE A 41 -6.22 -8.08 2.16
C PHE A 41 -6.09 -7.84 3.66
N ASP A 42 -5.28 -8.64 4.35
CA ASP A 42 -5.01 -8.39 5.77
C ASP A 42 -4.37 -7.01 5.98
N ASN A 43 -3.43 -6.68 5.11
CA ASN A 43 -2.57 -5.52 5.20
C ASN A 43 -2.45 -4.88 3.81
N VAL A 44 -2.51 -3.55 3.74
CA VAL A 44 -2.37 -2.80 2.47
C VAL A 44 -1.28 -1.75 2.61
N ILE A 45 -0.42 -1.65 1.60
CA ILE A 45 0.62 -0.62 1.49
C ILE A 45 0.25 0.28 0.31
N LEU A 46 0.23 1.59 0.54
CA LEU A 46 -0.14 2.60 -0.46
C LEU A 46 0.96 3.64 -0.57
N LYS A 47 1.23 4.10 -1.79
CA LYS A 47 1.99 5.34 -1.99
C LYS A 47 1.02 6.52 -1.94
N LYS A 48 1.37 7.58 -1.22
CA LYS A 48 0.55 8.80 -1.14
C LYS A 48 0.21 9.35 -2.53
N ASP A 49 1.19 9.36 -3.44
CA ASP A 49 1.03 9.91 -4.78
C ASP A 49 -0.09 9.22 -5.59
N ASP A 50 -0.32 7.92 -5.36
CA ASP A 50 -1.35 7.15 -6.09
C ASP A 50 -2.79 7.60 -5.76
N LEU A 51 -2.95 8.40 -4.69
CA LEU A 51 -4.21 8.97 -4.25
C LEU A 51 -4.53 10.30 -4.95
N TYR A 52 -3.58 10.88 -5.68
CA TYR A 52 -3.73 12.20 -6.31
C TYR A 52 -3.67 12.09 -7.83
N HIS A 53 -4.42 12.96 -8.49
CA HIS A 53 -4.30 13.20 -9.93
C HIS A 53 -4.23 14.71 -10.15
N ASN A 54 -3.15 15.17 -10.78
CA ASN A 54 -2.86 16.60 -10.97
C ASN A 54 -2.99 17.43 -9.67
N GLY A 55 -2.46 16.90 -8.55
CA GLY A 55 -2.52 17.56 -7.24
C GLY A 55 -3.87 17.49 -6.54
N VAL A 56 -4.90 16.89 -7.16
CA VAL A 56 -6.24 16.76 -6.59
C VAL A 56 -6.43 15.36 -6.01
N LEU A 57 -6.84 15.29 -4.74
CA LEU A 57 -7.17 14.03 -4.07
C LEU A 57 -8.33 13.33 -4.77
N GLN A 58 -8.08 12.11 -5.22
CA GLN A 58 -9.08 11.24 -5.81
C GLN A 58 -9.83 10.51 -4.70
N LYS A 59 -10.92 11.13 -4.21
CA LYS A 59 -11.71 10.62 -3.07
C LYS A 59 -12.15 9.15 -3.22
N ASN A 60 -12.49 8.74 -4.43
CA ASN A 60 -12.88 7.35 -4.71
C ASN A 60 -11.70 6.39 -4.55
N ASN A 61 -10.52 6.76 -5.06
CA ASN A 61 -9.33 5.94 -4.91
C ASN A 61 -8.92 5.84 -3.44
N PHE A 62 -8.97 6.97 -2.71
CA PHE A 62 -8.75 6.99 -1.26
C PHE A 62 -9.71 6.04 -0.54
N TYR A 63 -11.01 6.14 -0.78
CA TYR A 63 -11.99 5.29 -0.14
C TYR A 63 -11.77 3.81 -0.47
N VAL A 64 -11.57 3.48 -1.75
CA VAL A 64 -11.33 2.11 -2.19
C VAL A 64 -10.08 1.57 -1.51
N SER A 65 -8.96 2.28 -1.57
CA SER A 65 -7.68 1.82 -1.02
C SER A 65 -7.72 1.62 0.50
N MET A 66 -8.40 2.52 1.24
CA MET A 66 -8.53 2.43 2.70
C MET A 66 -9.45 1.29 3.13
N THR A 67 -10.40 0.88 2.30
CA THR A 67 -11.37 -0.19 2.58
C THR A 67 -10.95 -1.55 2.02
N ARG A 68 -9.70 -1.72 1.58
CA ARG A 68 -9.14 -3.03 1.18
C ARG A 68 -8.42 -3.76 2.32
N ALA A 69 -8.04 -3.05 3.38
CA ALA A 69 -7.34 -3.63 4.51
C ALA A 69 -8.32 -4.11 5.59
N ARG A 70 -8.18 -5.38 6.00
CA ARG A 70 -8.89 -5.95 7.15
C ARG A 70 -8.28 -5.51 8.48
N SER A 71 -6.95 -5.37 8.53
CA SER A 71 -6.21 -5.10 9.77
C SER A 71 -5.53 -3.72 9.73
N ARG A 72 -4.65 -3.48 8.75
CA ARG A 72 -3.80 -2.27 8.76
C ARG A 72 -3.57 -1.70 7.36
N VAL A 73 -3.49 -0.37 7.28
CA VAL A 73 -3.04 0.38 6.09
C VAL A 73 -1.74 1.11 6.43
N LEU A 74 -0.72 0.93 5.60
CA LEU A 74 0.52 1.70 5.64
C LEU A 74 0.55 2.67 4.46
N VAL A 75 0.68 3.97 4.72
CA VAL A 75 0.82 4.99 3.68
C VAL A 75 2.25 5.50 3.67
N ILE A 76 2.92 5.32 2.54
CA ILE A 76 4.25 5.85 2.27
C ILE A 76 4.10 7.27 1.73
N LEU A 77 4.70 8.24 2.44
CA LEU A 77 4.60 9.68 2.14
C LEU A 77 5.48 10.11 0.96
#